data_AF-A0A3D0T3T2-F1
#
_entry.id   AF-A0A3D0T3T2-F1
#
_cell.length_a   1.000
_cell.length_b   1.000
_cell.length_c   1.000
_cell.angle_alpha   90.00
_cell.angle_beta   90.00
_cell.angle_gamma   90.00
#
_symmetry.space_group_name_H-M   'P 1'
#
loop_
_entity.id
_entity.type
_entity.pdbx_description
1 polymer ?
#
loop_
_entity_poly.entity_id
_entity_poly.type
_entity_poly.pdbx_seq_one_letter_code
_entity_poly.pdbx_strand_id
1 'polypeptide(L)'
;QDKSCSTGGCYSSSLFEDKPFVLENGETLTGIKAILANRMTAVRSALGYDVFISASELDREPGEFVGLLRECQVARLREQA
;
A
#
# COMPACT_ATOMS: atom_id res chain seq x y z
N GLN A 1 -8.27 -22.26 10.12
CA GLN A 1 -6.99 -22.91 10.47
C GLN A 1 -6.75 -23.96 9.39
N ASP A 2 -5.96 -23.61 8.39
CA ASP A 2 -5.82 -24.45 7.19
C ASP A 2 -4.85 -25.58 7.46
N LYS A 3 -5.29 -26.82 7.19
CA LYS A 3 -4.63 -28.08 7.55
C LYS A 3 -3.32 -28.37 6.78
N SER A 4 -2.76 -27.40 6.05
CA SER A 4 -1.61 -27.59 5.16
C SER A 4 -0.40 -26.74 5.55
N CYS A 5 -0.15 -26.59 6.85
CA CYS A 5 0.96 -25.80 7.37
C CYS A 5 2.09 -26.63 8.00
N SER A 6 2.60 -27.62 7.27
CA SER A 6 3.72 -28.46 7.75
C SER A 6 5.11 -27.98 7.28
N THR A 7 5.22 -27.09 6.30
CA THR A 7 6.51 -26.69 5.70
C THR A 7 6.84 -25.20 5.85
N GLY A 8 6.06 -24.44 6.63
CA GLY A 8 6.30 -23.01 6.87
C GLY A 8 6.04 -22.09 5.67
N GLY A 9 5.71 -22.62 4.50
CA GLY A 9 5.32 -21.86 3.29
C GLY A 9 3.86 -21.42 3.28
N CYS A 10 3.28 -21.16 4.45
CA CYS A 10 1.87 -20.81 4.59
C CYS A 10 1.71 -19.33 4.31
N TYR A 11 1.81 -18.96 3.04
CA TYR A 11 1.40 -17.64 2.59
C TYR A 11 -0.10 -17.55 2.87
N SER A 12 -0.49 -16.63 3.74
CA SER A 12 -1.90 -16.38 3.98
C SER A 12 -2.54 -16.02 2.63
N SER A 13 -3.70 -16.60 2.33
CA SER A 13 -4.50 -16.26 1.14
C SER A 13 -4.85 -14.77 1.06
N SER A 14 -4.56 -14.00 2.11
CA SER A 14 -4.59 -12.54 2.14
C SER A 14 -3.44 -11.83 1.42
N LEU A 15 -2.38 -12.54 0.98
CA LEU A 15 -1.26 -11.89 0.28
C LEU A 15 -1.60 -11.50 -1.18
N PHE A 16 -2.54 -12.23 -1.78
CA PHE A 16 -3.10 -11.97 -3.11
C PHE A 16 -4.62 -11.74 -2.96
N GLU A 17 -4.99 -10.63 -2.33
CA GLU A 17 -6.40 -10.22 -2.22
C GLU A 17 -6.92 -9.73 -3.58
N ASP A 18 -7.39 -10.64 -4.43
CA ASP A 18 -8.17 -10.33 -5.64
C ASP A 18 -9.61 -9.86 -5.31
N LYS A 19 -9.80 -9.28 -4.13
CA LYS A 19 -11.10 -8.81 -3.68
C LYS A 19 -11.42 -7.47 -4.39
N PRO A 20 -12.58 -7.33 -5.03
CA PRO A 20 -13.00 -6.02 -5.54
C PRO A 20 -13.15 -5.02 -4.39
N PHE A 21 -12.87 -3.75 -4.66
CA PHE A 21 -13.00 -2.67 -3.67
C PHE A 21 -14.10 -1.70 -4.10
N VAL A 22 -15.05 -1.41 -3.22
CA VAL A 22 -16.15 -0.47 -3.51
C VAL A 22 -15.80 0.89 -2.91
N LEU A 23 -15.68 1.90 -3.76
CA LEU A 23 -15.49 3.28 -3.37
C LEU A 23 -16.76 3.86 -2.72
N GLU A 24 -16.63 4.97 -1.99
CA GLU A 24 -17.74 5.65 -1.33
C GLU A 24 -18.82 6.14 -2.31
N ASN A 25 -18.44 6.42 -3.56
CA ASN A 25 -19.36 6.80 -4.64
C ASN A 25 -20.09 5.60 -5.28
N GLY A 26 -19.85 4.37 -4.81
CA GLY A 26 -20.43 3.13 -5.32
C GLY A 26 -19.67 2.48 -6.48
N GLU A 27 -18.59 3.09 -6.99
CA GLU A 27 -17.77 2.50 -8.04
C GLU A 27 -17.00 1.28 -7.53
N THR A 28 -17.01 0.19 -8.30
CA THR A 28 -16.24 -1.03 -7.98
C THR A 28 -14.91 -1.05 -8.72
N LEU A 29 -13.81 -1.00 -7.96
CA LEU A 29 -12.46 -1.22 -8.45
C LEU A 29 -12.16 -2.71 -8.52
N THR A 30 -11.41 -3.10 -9.55
CA THR A 30 -10.88 -4.46 -9.75
C THR A 30 -9.38 -4.42 -10.07
N GLY A 31 -8.73 -5.59 -10.06
CA GLY A 31 -7.31 -5.74 -10.37
C GLY A 31 -6.39 -4.96 -9.42
N ILE A 32 -5.31 -4.39 -9.95
CA ILE A 32 -4.26 -3.71 -9.16
C ILE A 32 -4.82 -2.55 -8.31
N LYS A 33 -5.81 -1.81 -8.84
CA LYS A 33 -6.45 -0.72 -8.09
C LYS A 33 -7.19 -1.24 -6.86
N ALA A 34 -7.89 -2.37 -6.99
CA ALA A 34 -8.60 -3.00 -5.87
C ALA A 34 -7.62 -3.56 -4.85
N ILE A 35 -6.56 -4.24 -5.29
CA ILE A 35 -5.51 -4.77 -4.42
C ILE A 35 -4.89 -3.63 -3.60
N LEU A 36 -4.54 -2.52 -4.26
CA LEU A 36 -3.99 -1.35 -3.57
C LEU A 36 -4.98 -0.78 -2.55
N ALA A 37 -6.24 -0.59 -2.91
CA ALA A 37 -7.25 -0.03 -2.02
C ALA A 37 -7.52 -0.92 -0.79
N ASN A 38 -7.60 -2.24 -0.96
CA ASN A 38 -7.71 -3.18 0.15
C ASN A 38 -6.48 -3.13 1.07
N ARG A 39 -5.28 -3.12 0.49
CA ARG A 39 -4.03 -2.97 1.26
C ARG A 39 -4.00 -1.67 2.05
N MET A 40 -4.33 -0.54 1.43
CA MET A 40 -4.40 0.76 2.12
C MET A 40 -5.39 0.72 3.29
N THR A 41 -6.54 0.09 3.09
CA THR A 41 -7.56 -0.08 4.15
C THR A 41 -7.02 -0.91 5.33
N ALA A 42 -6.34 -2.02 5.04
CA ALA A 42 -5.75 -2.87 6.06
C ALA A 42 -4.62 -2.15 6.84
N VAL A 43 -3.73 -1.44 6.12
CA VAL A 43 -2.65 -0.67 6.75
C VAL A 43 -3.23 0.48 7.58
N ARG A 44 -4.28 1.15 7.11
CA ARG A 44 -4.95 2.22 7.86
C ARG A 44 -5.56 1.70 9.14
N SER A 45 -6.21 0.53 9.08
CA SER A 45 -6.78 -0.12 10.26
C SER A 45 -5.71 -0.54 11.28
N ALA A 46 -4.51 -0.92 10.84
CA ALA A 46 -3.46 -1.43 11.71
C ALA A 46 -2.53 -0.33 12.27
N LEU A 47 -2.18 0.65 11.44
CA LEU A 47 -1.13 1.64 11.72
C LEU A 47 -1.61 3.09 11.62
N GLY A 48 -2.81 3.34 11.11
CA GLY A 48 -3.33 4.69 10.86
C GLY A 48 -2.78 5.36 9.60
N TYR A 49 -2.10 4.61 8.72
CA TYR A 49 -1.52 5.11 7.47
C TYR A 49 -2.04 4.34 6.25
N ASP A 50 -2.02 4.97 5.07
CA ASP A 50 -2.44 4.30 3.83
C ASP A 50 -1.34 3.46 3.19
N VAL A 51 -0.09 3.87 3.34
CA VAL A 51 1.06 3.20 2.74
C VAL A 51 2.10 3.00 3.81
N PHE A 52 2.67 1.81 3.84
CA PHE A 52 3.84 1.46 4.64
C PHE A 52 4.96 1.04 3.70
N ILE A 53 6.16 1.60 3.90
CA ILE A 53 7.37 1.27 3.15
C ILE A 53 8.45 0.97 4.18
N SER A 54 9.09 -0.20 4.07
CA SER A 54 10.21 -0.52 4.96
C SER A 54 11.43 0.33 4.59
N ALA A 55 12.21 0.76 5.59
CA ALA A 55 13.48 1.45 5.34
C ALA A 55 14.44 0.62 4.47
N SER A 56 14.36 -0.71 4.56
CA SER A 56 15.15 -1.64 3.74
C SER A 56 14.77 -1.67 2.26
N GLU A 57 13.61 -1.12 1.89
CA GLU A 57 13.13 -1.03 0.51
C GLU A 57 13.49 0.31 -0.15
N LEU A 58 14.10 1.24 0.60
CA LEU A 58 14.52 2.54 0.10
C LEU A 58 15.90 2.44 -0.57
N ASP A 59 16.07 3.22 -1.64
CA ASP A 59 17.34 3.35 -2.37
C ASP A 59 18.34 4.31 -1.67
N ARG A 60 17.93 4.89 -0.53
CA ARG A 60 18.65 5.91 0.24
C ARG A 60 18.20 5.90 1.70
N GLU A 61 18.87 6.68 2.53
CA GLU A 61 18.48 6.84 3.94
C GLU A 61 17.07 7.45 4.09
N PRO A 62 16.26 7.03 5.08
CA PRO A 62 14.88 7.49 5.22
C PRO A 62 14.71 9.01 5.25
N GLY A 63 15.64 9.72 5.89
CA GLY A 63 15.60 11.19 5.96
C GLY A 63 15.77 11.86 4.59
N GLU A 64 16.66 11.34 3.76
CA GLU A 64 16.89 11.84 2.40
C GLU A 64 15.71 11.53 1.48
N PHE A 65 15.11 10.35 1.64
CA PHE A 65 13.89 9.97 0.93
C PHE A 65 12.73 10.91 1.24
N VAL A 66 12.51 11.21 2.53
CA VAL A 66 11.48 12.17 2.94
C VAL A 66 11.78 13.58 2.42
N GLY A 67 13.04 13.99 2.42
CA GLY A 67 13.48 15.26 1.82
C GLY A 67 13.09 15.37 0.36
N LEU A 68 13.47 14.36 -0.45
CA LEU A 68 13.14 14.32 -1.87
C LEU A 68 11.63 14.34 -2.13
N LEU A 69 10.84 13.55 -1.38
CA LEU A 69 9.39 13.54 -1.54
C LEU A 69 8.76 14.92 -1.34
N ARG A 70 9.25 15.69 -0.36
CA ARG A 70 8.77 17.06 -0.12
C ARG A 70 9.14 17.99 -1.28
N GLU A 71 10.35 17.88 -1.79
CA GLU A 71 10.80 18.65 -2.96
C GLU A 71 9.95 18.35 -4.20
N CYS A 72 9.71 17.07 -4.49
CA CYS A 72 8.83 16.65 -5.59
C CYS A 72 7.40 17.18 -5.42
N GLN A 73 6.85 17.17 -4.20
CA GLN A 73 5.52 17.71 -3.93
C GLN A 73 5.47 19.22 -4.19
N VAL A 74 6.48 19.97 -3.76
CA VAL A 74 6.58 21.41 -4.01
C VAL A 74 6.74 21.70 -5.51
N ALA A 75 7.59 20.96 -6.22
CA ALA A 75 7.79 21.11 -7.65
C ALA A 75 6.47 20.89 -8.42
N ARG A 76 5.75 19.80 -8.14
CA ARG A 76 4.45 19.50 -8.75
C ARG A 76 3.42 20.61 -8.51
N LEU A 77 3.37 21.17 -7.32
CA LEU A 77 2.44 22.27 -7.01
C LEU A 77 2.77 23.56 -7.77
N ARG A 78 4.05 23.82 -8.04
CA ARG A 78 4.48 24.99 -8.83
C ARG A 78 4.14 24.85 -10.31
N GLU A 79 4.22 23.65 -10.87
CA GLU A 79 3.85 23.37 -12.27
C GLU A 79 2.34 23.52 -12.54
N GLN A 80 1.51 23.42 -11.49
CA GLN A 80 0.05 23.49 -11.57
C GLN A 80 -0.51 24.91 -11.32
N ALA A 81 0.36 25.88 -11.01
CA ALA A 81 0.01 27.28 -10.71
C ALA A 81 0.34 28.20 -11.89
#